data_AF-A0A842TRL4-F1
#
_entry.id   AF-A0A842TRL4-F1
#
_cell.length_a   1.000
_cell.length_b   1.000
_cell.length_c   1.000
_cell.angle_alpha   90.00
_cell.angle_beta   90.00
_cell.angle_gamma   90.00
#
_symmetry.space_group_name_H-M   'P 1'
#
loop_
_entity.id
_entity.type
_entity.pdbx_description
1 polymer ?
#
loop_
_entity_poly.entity_id
_entity_poly.type
_entity_poly.pdbx_seq_one_letter_code
_entity_poly.pdbx_strand_id
1 'polypeptide(L)'
;MKKPKAIIIDNSEKIRNKLKDNLEKKIKNDTNIAFDCELYHNYSRKIHDKLTQGDIYFIDYHLPSNRTGDVVAKKLRDSGVNAPMVLLGGRENWPEEDKELSFRSERDTFNKIQEWIRGGLFQDVIVKPFRNKDSSDVITRLIEKELLINPISLGVVGLGRLVLETVKKAVEQPQIGVKSVDIYSQYFNENDRQTYHEHKEVINSDKIKELHPSARSLLETNPDVLFIATGVRYSNGKIPTRIEEFEKTAPKVYSIFKEIIETGYDNLVMCASNPFEILMRIGLEMGLNPNKMVGESVTDSVRTKKLASKGLVKGPYLEKKEESIDPYDIDIDVIGSHKKPIPLFSTASVKGAPLSEYGNYKEFRERFTQWLRGMGKRVMKGADKIGTYSDAPLGSIEMLSDITHMRKRPRSCWGAYDTANNNYYFTSVPVNIEYPSLNIHSQKVKNLDAWEKEELEKQKSKNFDLQRKLAGNFLKRVEN
;
A
#
# COMPACT_ATOMS: atom_id res chain seq x y z
N MET A 1 11.20 -6.20 4.34
CA MET A 1 11.09 -6.57 2.92
C MET A 1 12.46 -6.75 2.28
N LYS A 2 12.57 -7.54 1.22
CA LYS A 2 13.82 -7.63 0.42
C LYS A 2 14.09 -6.29 -0.28
N LYS A 3 15.38 -5.95 -0.44
CA LYS A 3 15.77 -4.82 -1.30
C LYS A 3 15.27 -5.08 -2.72
N PRO A 4 14.77 -4.07 -3.43
CA PRO A 4 14.50 -4.22 -4.85
C PRO A 4 15.81 -4.58 -5.56
N LYS A 5 15.77 -5.61 -6.40
CA LYS A 5 16.92 -6.15 -7.09
C LYS A 5 17.07 -5.51 -8.46
N ALA A 6 18.21 -4.85 -8.69
CA ALA A 6 18.59 -4.29 -9.98
C ALA A 6 19.59 -5.19 -10.68
N ILE A 7 19.23 -5.70 -11.86
CA ILE A 7 20.14 -6.44 -12.72
C ILE A 7 20.73 -5.48 -13.74
N ILE A 8 22.06 -5.31 -13.77
CA ILE A 8 22.74 -4.43 -14.72
C ILE A 8 23.56 -5.27 -15.69
N ILE A 9 23.18 -5.24 -16.96
CA ILE A 9 23.81 -5.98 -18.06
C ILE A 9 24.39 -4.97 -19.06
N ASP A 10 25.72 -4.86 -19.09
CA ASP A 10 26.44 -4.03 -20.07
C ASP A 10 27.84 -4.64 -20.32
N ASN A 11 28.48 -4.34 -21.44
CA ASN A 11 29.85 -4.80 -21.71
C ASN A 11 30.91 -3.91 -21.02
N SER A 12 30.67 -2.61 -20.91
CA SER A 12 31.49 -1.62 -20.22
C SER A 12 31.37 -1.71 -18.69
N GLU A 13 32.47 -2.11 -18.05
CA GLU A 13 32.56 -2.16 -16.58
C GLU A 13 32.37 -0.79 -15.94
N LYS A 14 32.93 0.26 -16.55
CA LYS A 14 32.79 1.64 -16.08
C LYS A 14 31.32 2.06 -15.98
N ILE A 15 30.49 1.67 -16.96
CA ILE A 15 29.06 1.98 -16.97
C ILE A 15 28.33 1.18 -15.90
N ARG A 16 28.59 -0.13 -15.81
CA ARG A 16 27.98 -0.98 -14.76
C ARG A 16 28.23 -0.42 -13.36
N ASN A 17 29.48 -0.05 -13.07
CA ASN A 17 29.85 0.52 -11.78
C ASN A 17 29.21 1.89 -11.54
N LYS A 18 29.17 2.76 -12.56
CA LYS A 18 28.48 4.06 -12.46
C LYS A 18 26.99 3.92 -12.15
N LEU A 19 26.30 3.01 -12.84
CA LEU A 19 24.88 2.75 -12.59
C LEU A 19 24.65 2.17 -11.19
N LYS A 20 25.48 1.23 -10.76
CA LYS A 20 25.46 0.71 -9.39
C LYS A 20 25.63 1.83 -8.36
N ASP A 21 26.64 2.68 -8.52
CA ASP A 21 26.88 3.81 -7.63
C ASP A 21 25.68 4.78 -7.59
N ASN A 22 25.08 5.06 -8.75
CA ASN A 22 23.87 5.89 -8.82
C ASN A 22 22.69 5.27 -8.06
N LEU A 23 22.47 3.96 -8.20
CA LEU A 23 21.39 3.24 -7.50
C LEU A 23 21.64 3.13 -5.99
N GLU A 24 22.87 2.82 -5.58
CA GLU A 24 23.21 2.58 -4.18
C GLU A 24 23.36 3.87 -3.37
N LYS A 25 23.81 4.96 -4.01
CA LYS A 25 24.09 6.24 -3.33
C LYS A 25 23.07 7.30 -3.67
N LYS A 26 22.95 7.66 -4.95
CA LYS A 26 22.13 8.81 -5.35
C LYS A 26 20.64 8.54 -5.14
N ILE A 27 20.13 7.44 -5.69
CA ILE A 27 18.73 7.04 -5.50
C ILE A 27 18.41 6.82 -4.03
N LYS A 28 19.29 6.16 -3.28
CA LYS A 28 19.12 6.01 -1.83
C LYS A 28 19.00 7.37 -1.14
N ASN A 29 19.78 8.38 -1.52
CA ASN A 29 19.67 9.71 -0.92
C ASN A 29 18.38 10.44 -1.30
N ASP A 30 17.96 10.33 -2.57
CA ASP A 30 16.80 11.07 -3.10
C ASP A 30 15.46 10.44 -2.67
N THR A 31 15.37 9.11 -2.74
CA THR A 31 14.13 8.35 -2.55
C THR A 31 14.12 7.52 -1.27
N ASN A 32 15.27 7.35 -0.59
CA ASN A 32 15.44 6.44 0.53
C ASN A 32 15.23 4.96 0.16
N ILE A 33 15.43 4.60 -1.10
CA ILE A 33 15.33 3.22 -1.60
C ILE A 33 16.73 2.71 -1.88
N ALA A 34 17.09 1.59 -1.25
CA ALA A 34 18.35 0.91 -1.49
C ALA A 34 18.15 -0.33 -2.38
N PHE A 35 18.76 -0.32 -3.56
CA PHE A 35 18.75 -1.48 -4.47
C PHE A 35 19.83 -2.50 -4.11
N ASP A 36 19.56 -3.77 -4.38
CA ASP A 36 20.57 -4.83 -4.46
C ASP A 36 20.98 -5.01 -5.91
N CYS A 37 22.22 -4.65 -6.24
CA CYS A 37 22.68 -4.56 -7.63
C CYS A 37 23.54 -5.76 -8.02
N GLU A 38 23.09 -6.53 -9.01
CA GLU A 38 23.91 -7.57 -9.64
C GLU A 38 24.44 -7.10 -11.00
N LEU A 39 25.75 -7.25 -11.20
CA LEU A 39 26.44 -6.80 -12.41
C LEU A 39 26.80 -7.99 -13.29
N TYR A 40 26.42 -7.92 -14.56
CA TYR A 40 26.69 -8.96 -15.54
C TYR A 40 27.41 -8.37 -16.76
N HIS A 41 28.56 -8.96 -17.10
CA HIS A 41 29.28 -8.64 -18.33
C HIS A 41 28.68 -9.46 -19.48
N ASN A 42 28.04 -8.78 -20.44
CA ASN A 42 27.35 -9.35 -21.59
C ASN A 42 26.13 -10.22 -21.22
N TYR A 43 25.18 -10.36 -22.13
CA TYR A 43 24.12 -11.36 -22.00
C TYR A 43 24.56 -12.69 -22.60
N SER A 44 24.57 -13.78 -21.83
CA SER A 44 24.92 -15.13 -22.33
C SER A 44 23.96 -16.19 -21.79
N ARG A 45 23.92 -17.37 -22.41
CA ARG A 45 23.10 -18.50 -21.93
C ARG A 45 23.43 -18.88 -20.48
N LYS A 46 24.71 -18.81 -20.10
CA LYS A 46 25.17 -19.06 -18.71
C LYS A 46 24.64 -18.03 -17.71
N ILE A 47 24.39 -16.80 -18.16
CA ILE A 47 23.81 -15.74 -17.33
C ILE A 47 22.29 -15.87 -17.31
N HIS A 48 21.68 -16.18 -18.46
CA HIS A 48 20.25 -16.43 -18.59
C HIS A 48 19.72 -17.40 -17.53
N ASP A 49 20.38 -18.54 -17.37
CA ASP A 49 20.00 -19.57 -16.39
C ASP A 49 20.15 -19.10 -14.93
N LYS A 50 20.87 -18.00 -14.68
CA LYS A 50 21.04 -17.37 -13.36
C LYS A 50 20.08 -16.21 -13.11
N LEU A 51 19.45 -15.68 -14.16
CA LEU A 51 18.51 -14.56 -14.07
C LEU A 51 17.13 -15.07 -13.69
N THR A 52 16.96 -15.49 -12.43
CA THR A 52 15.71 -16.10 -11.97
C THR A 52 14.67 -15.08 -11.48
N GLN A 53 15.10 -13.91 -10.99
CA GLN A 53 14.22 -12.83 -10.56
C GLN A 53 15.01 -11.51 -10.44
N GLY A 54 14.48 -10.41 -10.97
CA GLY A 54 14.97 -9.04 -10.79
C GLY A 54 13.79 -8.07 -10.83
N ASP A 55 13.81 -7.04 -9.99
CA ASP A 55 12.71 -6.07 -9.90
C ASP A 55 12.85 -4.96 -10.95
N ILE A 56 14.08 -4.72 -11.40
CA ILE A 56 14.40 -3.86 -12.53
C ILE A 56 15.63 -4.36 -13.27
N TYR A 57 15.59 -4.31 -14.59
CA TYR A 57 16.72 -4.67 -15.45
C TYR A 57 17.21 -3.43 -16.17
N PHE A 58 18.49 -3.12 -16.03
CA PHE A 58 19.21 -2.14 -16.85
C PHE A 58 19.98 -2.91 -17.91
N ILE A 59 19.59 -2.78 -19.17
CA ILE A 59 20.23 -3.45 -20.30
C ILE A 59 20.76 -2.38 -21.23
N ASP A 60 22.09 -2.23 -21.29
CA ASP A 60 22.71 -0.98 -21.73
C ASP A 60 23.66 -1.09 -22.97
N TYR A 61 23.92 0.07 -23.60
CA TYR A 61 24.47 0.46 -24.92
C TYR A 61 25.45 -0.49 -25.65
N HIS A 62 26.30 -1.23 -24.94
CA HIS A 62 27.51 -1.81 -25.55
C HIS A 62 27.35 -3.26 -25.97
N LEU A 63 26.13 -3.79 -25.95
CA LEU A 63 25.88 -5.14 -26.45
C LEU A 63 26.26 -5.24 -27.95
N PRO A 64 26.81 -6.38 -28.41
CA PRO A 64 27.20 -6.57 -29.81
C PRO A 64 26.03 -6.26 -30.75
N SER A 65 26.30 -5.83 -31.98
CA SER A 65 25.28 -5.37 -32.95
C SER A 65 24.12 -6.35 -33.21
N ASN A 66 24.29 -7.63 -32.92
CA ASN A 66 23.27 -8.69 -33.03
C ASN A 66 22.51 -9.00 -31.72
N ARG A 67 22.71 -8.20 -30.65
CA ARG A 67 22.06 -8.33 -29.34
C ARG A 67 21.62 -6.96 -28.85
N THR A 68 20.68 -6.34 -29.56
CA THR A 68 20.05 -5.11 -29.08
C THR A 68 19.31 -5.40 -27.76
N GLY A 69 19.18 -4.39 -26.89
CA GLY A 69 18.65 -4.59 -25.55
C GLY A 69 17.21 -5.12 -25.53
N ASP A 70 16.41 -4.79 -26.55
CA ASP A 70 15.07 -5.31 -26.83
C ASP A 70 15.08 -6.81 -27.12
N VAL A 71 16.08 -7.33 -27.86
CA VAL A 71 16.24 -8.77 -28.11
C VAL A 71 16.56 -9.51 -26.81
N VAL A 72 17.36 -8.90 -25.93
CA VAL A 72 17.66 -9.48 -24.61
C VAL A 72 16.42 -9.46 -23.71
N ALA A 73 15.69 -8.34 -23.69
CA ALA A 73 14.42 -8.21 -22.97
C ALA A 73 13.41 -9.27 -23.43
N LYS A 74 13.23 -9.42 -24.74
CA LYS A 74 12.39 -10.44 -25.35
C LYS A 74 12.80 -11.86 -24.96
N LYS A 75 14.10 -12.17 -24.97
CA LYS A 75 14.60 -13.50 -24.56
C LYS A 75 14.35 -13.79 -23.09
N LEU A 76 14.53 -12.81 -22.21
CA LEU A 76 14.21 -12.94 -20.77
C LEU A 76 12.72 -13.21 -20.56
N ARG A 77 11.88 -12.52 -21.31
CA ARG A 77 10.43 -12.74 -21.29
C ARG A 77 10.05 -14.14 -21.79
N ASP A 78 10.54 -14.54 -22.95
CA ASP A 78 10.19 -15.82 -23.58
C ASP A 78 10.66 -17.01 -22.72
N SER A 79 11.60 -16.80 -21.79
CA SER A 79 12.05 -17.78 -20.79
C SER A 79 11.31 -17.72 -19.44
N GLY A 80 10.29 -16.88 -19.30
CA GLY A 80 9.51 -16.75 -18.07
C GLY A 80 10.19 -15.95 -16.95
N VAL A 81 11.21 -15.14 -17.26
CA VAL A 81 11.81 -14.24 -16.27
C VAL A 81 10.84 -13.10 -16.01
N ASN A 82 10.21 -13.15 -14.82
CA ASN A 82 9.28 -12.13 -14.36
C ASN A 82 10.05 -10.88 -13.89
N ALA A 83 10.41 -10.04 -14.85
CA ALA A 83 10.95 -8.71 -14.61
C ALA A 83 9.82 -7.68 -14.73
N PRO A 84 9.49 -6.89 -13.70
CA PRO A 84 8.48 -5.83 -13.79
C PRO A 84 8.84 -4.73 -14.80
N MET A 85 10.13 -4.56 -15.13
CA MET A 85 10.59 -3.44 -15.96
C MET A 85 12.00 -3.62 -16.54
N VAL A 86 12.17 -3.28 -17.82
CA VAL A 86 13.46 -3.28 -18.52
C VAL A 86 13.78 -1.88 -19.06
N LEU A 87 14.86 -1.28 -18.55
CA LEU A 87 15.36 0.02 -19.00
C LEU A 87 16.47 -0.20 -20.03
N LEU A 88 16.24 0.25 -21.28
CA LEU A 88 17.19 0.09 -22.37
C LEU A 88 17.97 1.36 -22.63
N GLY A 89 19.27 1.41 -22.32
CA GLY A 89 20.06 2.55 -22.75
C GLY A 89 20.33 2.58 -24.25
N GLY A 90 20.39 3.79 -24.76
CA GLY A 90 20.18 4.20 -26.15
C GLY A 90 21.05 3.60 -27.26
N ARG A 91 20.64 4.00 -28.46
CA ARG A 91 21.45 4.18 -29.66
C ARG A 91 20.86 5.40 -30.35
N GLU A 92 21.70 6.26 -30.90
CA GLU A 92 21.22 7.36 -31.75
C GLU A 92 20.62 6.86 -33.07
N ASN A 93 21.02 5.66 -33.50
CA ASN A 93 20.61 5.04 -34.76
C ASN A 93 19.82 3.75 -34.51
N TRP A 94 18.50 3.89 -34.45
CA TRP A 94 17.57 2.77 -34.61
C TRP A 94 17.25 2.59 -36.11
N PRO A 95 16.97 1.36 -36.59
CA PRO A 95 16.38 1.14 -37.91
C PRO A 95 15.12 1.99 -38.06
N GLU A 96 14.87 2.55 -39.25
CA GLU A 96 13.70 3.44 -39.47
C GLU A 96 12.36 2.80 -39.15
N GLU A 97 12.31 1.48 -39.29
CA GLU A 97 11.19 0.59 -39.05
C GLU A 97 10.78 0.57 -37.56
N ASP A 98 11.75 0.75 -36.65
CA ASP A 98 11.53 0.73 -35.20
C ASP A 98 11.42 2.15 -34.59
N LYS A 99 11.51 3.21 -35.42
CA LYS A 99 11.26 4.59 -34.97
C LYS A 99 9.80 4.82 -34.58
N GLU A 100 8.86 3.95 -34.95
CA GLU A 100 7.46 4.01 -34.48
C GLU A 100 7.32 3.74 -32.96
N LEU A 101 8.24 2.99 -32.36
CA LEU A 101 8.35 2.79 -30.90
C LEU A 101 9.16 3.89 -30.21
N SER A 102 9.73 4.84 -30.97
CA SER A 102 10.28 6.07 -30.40
C SER A 102 9.13 7.03 -30.10
N PHE A 103 8.70 7.04 -28.84
CA PHE A 103 7.66 7.95 -28.40
C PHE A 103 8.08 9.39 -28.63
N ARG A 104 7.25 10.13 -29.38
CA ARG A 104 7.51 11.51 -29.80
C ARG A 104 7.52 12.48 -28.63
N SER A 105 6.87 12.12 -27.52
CA SER A 105 6.85 12.90 -26.28
C SER A 105 6.93 12.02 -25.04
N GLU A 106 7.40 12.60 -23.94
CA GLU A 106 7.43 11.97 -22.61
C GLU A 106 6.03 11.48 -22.18
N ARG A 107 4.99 12.22 -22.54
CA ARG A 107 3.60 11.87 -22.26
C ARG A 107 3.16 10.61 -23.00
N ASP A 108 3.57 10.46 -24.26
CA ASP A 108 3.21 9.29 -25.07
C ASP A 108 3.89 8.02 -24.54
N THR A 109 5.15 8.12 -24.09
CA THR A 109 5.85 7.01 -23.42
C THR A 109 5.09 6.55 -22.19
N PHE A 110 4.74 7.47 -21.28
CA PHE A 110 4.06 7.12 -20.05
C PHE A 110 2.66 6.57 -20.28
N ASN A 111 1.89 7.14 -21.21
CA ASN A 111 0.55 6.64 -21.54
C ASN A 111 0.59 5.21 -22.08
N LYS A 112 1.54 4.89 -22.97
CA LYS A 112 1.70 3.55 -23.53
C LYS A 112 2.17 2.54 -22.48
N ILE A 113 3.08 2.94 -21.58
CA ILE A 113 3.49 2.11 -20.44
C ILE A 113 2.28 1.80 -19.54
N GLN A 114 1.44 2.79 -19.25
CA GLN A 114 0.22 2.58 -18.47
C GLN A 114 -0.77 1.67 -19.20
N GLU A 115 -0.90 1.78 -20.52
CA GLU A 115 -1.73 0.89 -21.34
C GLU A 115 -1.24 -0.57 -21.27
N TRP A 116 0.08 -0.79 -21.36
CA TRP A 116 0.69 -2.11 -21.22
C TRP A 116 0.51 -2.69 -19.82
N ILE A 117 0.76 -1.90 -18.78
CA ILE A 117 0.51 -2.30 -17.39
C ILE A 117 -0.95 -2.71 -17.17
N ARG A 118 -1.91 -1.93 -17.70
CA ARG A 118 -3.35 -2.23 -17.60
C ARG A 118 -3.75 -3.48 -18.38
N GLY A 119 -3.04 -3.82 -19.44
CA GLY A 119 -3.20 -5.07 -20.19
C GLY A 119 -2.64 -6.32 -19.50
N GLY A 120 -2.11 -6.21 -18.27
CA GLY A 120 -1.39 -7.29 -17.60
C GLY A 120 0.01 -7.52 -18.16
N LEU A 121 0.45 -6.69 -19.10
CA LEU A 121 1.79 -6.71 -19.71
C LEU A 121 2.76 -5.92 -18.83
N PHE A 122 2.87 -6.32 -17.55
CA PHE A 122 3.99 -5.93 -16.68
C PHE A 122 5.35 -6.41 -17.22
N GLN A 123 5.33 -7.25 -18.26
CA GLN A 123 6.46 -7.99 -18.82
C GLN A 123 7.10 -7.32 -20.05
N ASP A 124 6.57 -6.19 -20.55
CA ASP A 124 6.96 -5.61 -21.85
C ASP A 124 7.47 -4.16 -21.82
N VAL A 125 7.66 -3.57 -20.64
CA VAL A 125 8.03 -2.15 -20.55
C VAL A 125 9.51 -1.94 -20.88
N ILE A 126 9.78 -1.61 -22.14
CA ILE A 126 11.05 -1.03 -22.63
C ILE A 126 10.97 0.49 -22.48
N VAL A 127 11.69 1.06 -21.51
CA VAL A 127 11.81 2.52 -21.39
C VAL A 127 13.14 2.96 -21.99
N LYS A 128 13.10 3.83 -23.01
CA LYS A 128 14.29 4.58 -23.44
C LYS A 128 14.64 5.59 -22.33
N PRO A 129 15.85 5.60 -21.76
CA PRO A 129 16.26 6.70 -20.92
C PRO A 129 16.20 7.94 -21.79
N PHE A 130 15.48 8.93 -21.29
CA PHE A 130 15.38 10.24 -21.90
C PHE A 130 16.79 10.71 -22.24
N ARG A 131 17.02 11.10 -23.50
CA ARG A 131 18.28 11.72 -23.95
C ARG A 131 18.68 12.77 -22.88
N ASN A 132 19.82 12.56 -22.22
CA ASN A 132 20.42 13.42 -21.18
C ASN A 132 19.83 13.41 -19.75
N LYS A 133 18.91 12.51 -19.37
CA LYS A 133 18.45 12.45 -17.96
C LYS A 133 19.24 11.44 -17.13
N ASP A 134 19.51 11.78 -15.87
CA ASP A 134 20.12 10.86 -14.93
C ASP A 134 19.19 9.67 -14.69
N SER A 135 19.76 8.46 -14.67
CA SER A 135 19.11 7.23 -14.17
C SER A 135 18.30 7.44 -12.89
N SER A 136 18.75 8.35 -12.01
CA SER A 136 18.03 8.69 -10.78
C SER A 136 16.63 9.25 -11.06
N ASP A 137 16.52 10.16 -12.03
CA ASP A 137 15.28 10.87 -12.34
C ASP A 137 14.27 9.91 -12.97
N VAL A 138 14.75 8.96 -13.77
CA VAL A 138 13.91 7.93 -14.38
C VAL A 138 13.27 7.07 -13.30
N ILE A 139 14.05 6.56 -12.34
CA ILE A 139 13.53 5.69 -11.28
C ILE A 139 12.57 6.43 -10.37
N THR A 140 12.90 7.65 -9.97
CA THR A 140 11.99 8.51 -9.19
C THR A 140 10.66 8.68 -9.89
N ARG A 141 10.66 8.93 -11.21
CA ARG A 141 9.42 9.04 -11.99
C ARG A 141 8.66 7.71 -12.11
N LEU A 142 9.36 6.59 -12.24
CA LEU A 142 8.72 5.28 -12.27
C LEU A 142 8.01 4.96 -10.95
N ILE A 143 8.59 5.37 -9.83
CA ILE A 143 7.97 5.29 -8.50
C ILE A 143 6.75 6.22 -8.43
N GLU A 144 6.91 7.50 -8.80
CA GLU A 144 5.83 8.50 -8.80
C GLU A 144 4.65 8.11 -9.68
N LYS A 145 4.91 7.39 -10.78
CA LYS A 145 3.90 6.93 -11.73
C LYS A 145 3.36 5.52 -11.44
N GLU A 146 3.76 4.89 -10.33
CA GLU A 146 3.31 3.54 -9.93
C GLU A 146 3.68 2.45 -10.94
N LEU A 147 4.84 2.60 -11.59
CA LEU A 147 5.31 1.70 -12.65
C LEU A 147 6.39 0.74 -12.14
N LEU A 148 7.13 1.12 -11.08
CA LEU A 148 8.04 0.23 -10.40
C LEU A 148 7.30 -0.55 -9.31
N ILE A 149 7.46 -1.87 -9.30
CA ILE A 149 6.88 -2.77 -8.30
C ILE A 149 8.00 -3.55 -7.63
N ASN A 150 8.03 -3.53 -6.29
CA ASN A 150 8.79 -4.45 -5.46
C ASN A 150 7.82 -5.46 -4.84
N PRO A 151 7.76 -6.71 -5.34
CA PRO A 151 6.73 -7.65 -4.94
C PRO A 151 6.85 -8.12 -3.48
N ILE A 152 5.73 -8.15 -2.75
CA ILE A 152 5.69 -8.51 -1.32
C ILE A 152 5.05 -9.89 -1.07
N SER A 153 5.53 -10.60 -0.05
CA SER A 153 4.80 -11.70 0.58
C SER A 153 3.86 -11.16 1.66
N LEU A 154 2.63 -11.68 1.69
CA LEU A 154 1.58 -11.27 2.60
C LEU A 154 1.22 -12.43 3.52
N GLY A 155 1.41 -12.26 4.83
CA GLY A 155 0.86 -13.16 5.84
C GLY A 155 -0.48 -12.61 6.32
N VAL A 156 -1.51 -13.44 6.40
CA VAL A 156 -2.86 -12.97 6.76
C VAL A 156 -3.40 -13.72 7.97
N VAL A 157 -3.91 -12.97 8.95
CA VAL A 157 -4.60 -13.51 10.12
C VAL A 157 -6.10 -13.24 10.05
N GLY A 158 -6.87 -14.32 9.85
CA GLY A 158 -8.32 -14.33 9.65
C GLY A 158 -8.71 -14.86 8.26
N LEU A 159 -9.91 -15.42 8.11
CA LEU A 159 -10.59 -15.60 6.81
C LEU A 159 -11.98 -14.96 6.83
N GLY A 160 -12.10 -13.84 7.55
CA GLY A 160 -13.31 -13.03 7.45
C GLY A 160 -13.46 -12.47 6.03
N ARG A 161 -14.66 -12.00 5.71
CA ARG A 161 -14.97 -11.41 4.41
C ARG A 161 -14.00 -10.31 3.96
N LEU A 162 -13.59 -9.44 4.89
CA LEU A 162 -12.59 -8.40 4.61
C LEU A 162 -11.28 -9.02 4.09
N VAL A 163 -10.79 -10.08 4.75
CA VAL A 163 -9.60 -10.80 4.30
C VAL A 163 -9.82 -11.37 2.91
N LEU A 164 -10.88 -12.14 2.69
CA LEU A 164 -11.10 -12.84 1.43
C LEU A 164 -11.21 -11.86 0.26
N GLU A 165 -11.95 -10.75 0.42
CA GLU A 165 -12.07 -9.72 -0.62
C GLU A 165 -10.75 -8.96 -0.84
N THR A 166 -9.98 -8.66 0.20
CA THR A 166 -8.65 -8.03 0.07
C THR A 166 -7.68 -8.96 -0.64
N VAL A 167 -7.58 -10.21 -0.20
CA VAL A 167 -6.67 -11.21 -0.79
C VAL A 167 -7.03 -11.46 -2.25
N LYS A 168 -8.32 -11.67 -2.56
CA LYS A 168 -8.81 -11.82 -3.93
C LYS A 168 -8.36 -10.65 -4.81
N LYS A 169 -8.63 -9.40 -4.39
CA LYS A 169 -8.23 -8.21 -5.14
C LYS A 169 -6.72 -8.09 -5.30
N ALA A 170 -5.95 -8.35 -4.25
CA ALA A 170 -4.50 -8.22 -4.27
C ALA A 170 -3.84 -9.25 -5.20
N VAL A 171 -4.45 -10.43 -5.30
CA VAL A 171 -4.00 -11.54 -6.15
C VAL A 171 -4.41 -11.33 -7.61
N GLU A 172 -5.68 -10.97 -7.87
CA GLU A 172 -6.26 -10.77 -9.21
C GLU A 172 -5.69 -9.53 -9.93
N GLN A 173 -5.07 -8.60 -9.20
CA GLN A 173 -4.55 -7.35 -9.74
C GLN A 173 -3.01 -7.36 -9.69
N PRO A 174 -2.32 -7.75 -10.79
CA PRO A 174 -0.86 -7.82 -10.84
C PRO A 174 -0.17 -6.53 -10.39
N GLN A 175 -0.79 -5.37 -10.64
CA GLN A 175 -0.29 -4.07 -10.25
C GLN A 175 -0.19 -3.86 -8.73
N ILE A 176 -0.88 -4.65 -7.92
CA ILE A 176 -0.75 -4.57 -6.46
C ILE A 176 0.58 -5.18 -5.99
N GLY A 177 1.20 -6.06 -6.78
CA GLY A 177 2.53 -6.59 -6.47
C GLY A 177 2.59 -7.62 -5.35
N VAL A 178 1.48 -8.30 -5.01
CA VAL A 178 1.53 -9.44 -4.07
C VAL A 178 2.06 -10.68 -4.81
N LYS A 179 3.16 -11.25 -4.31
CA LYS A 179 3.84 -12.43 -4.90
C LYS A 179 3.41 -13.74 -4.24
N SER A 180 3.12 -13.70 -2.94
CA SER A 180 2.60 -14.86 -2.22
C SER A 180 1.71 -14.45 -1.07
N VAL A 181 0.76 -15.31 -0.74
CA VAL A 181 -0.15 -15.16 0.39
C VAL A 181 -0.11 -16.44 1.22
N ASP A 182 0.16 -16.26 2.51
CA ASP A 182 0.18 -17.31 3.53
C ASP A 182 -0.89 -16.94 4.56
N ILE A 183 -1.74 -17.89 4.96
CA ILE A 183 -2.92 -17.56 5.78
C ILE A 183 -2.95 -18.38 7.06
N TYR A 184 -3.38 -17.76 8.16
CA TYR A 184 -3.72 -18.43 9.42
C TYR A 184 -5.07 -17.93 9.90
N SER A 185 -5.90 -18.81 10.48
CA SER A 185 -6.74 -18.35 11.60
C SER A 185 -7.14 -19.45 12.57
N GLN A 186 -7.20 -19.05 13.83
CA GLN A 186 -7.59 -19.89 14.95
C GLN A 186 -9.10 -20.01 15.12
N TYR A 187 -9.87 -19.07 14.56
CA TYR A 187 -11.23 -18.77 14.99
C TYR A 187 -12.28 -19.13 13.95
N PHE A 188 -12.03 -20.18 13.17
CA PHE A 188 -12.96 -20.69 12.17
C PHE A 188 -14.05 -21.53 12.79
N ASN A 189 -15.27 -21.29 12.32
CA ASN A 189 -16.31 -22.31 12.35
C ASN A 189 -16.35 -23.06 11.01
N GLU A 190 -17.19 -24.08 10.93
CA GLU A 190 -17.33 -24.92 9.74
C GLU A 190 -17.78 -24.13 8.50
N ASN A 191 -18.64 -23.12 8.68
CA ASN A 191 -19.06 -22.22 7.61
C ASN A 191 -17.91 -21.40 7.02
N ASP A 192 -16.88 -21.08 7.81
CA ASP A 192 -15.71 -20.34 7.34
C ASP A 192 -14.76 -21.20 6.54
N ARG A 193 -14.62 -22.47 6.96
CA ARG A 193 -13.88 -23.45 6.17
C ARG A 193 -14.59 -23.66 4.84
N GLN A 194 -15.91 -23.81 4.86
CA GLN A 194 -16.69 -23.91 3.64
C GLN A 194 -16.58 -22.66 2.77
N THR A 195 -16.73 -21.46 3.33
CA THR A 195 -16.55 -20.19 2.58
C THR A 195 -15.15 -20.10 2.00
N TYR A 196 -14.11 -20.47 2.76
CA TYR A 196 -12.75 -20.54 2.26
C TYR A 196 -12.63 -21.54 1.10
N HIS A 197 -13.20 -22.74 1.20
CA HIS A 197 -13.19 -23.73 0.14
C HIS A 197 -13.95 -23.28 -1.12
N GLU A 198 -15.10 -22.63 -0.95
CA GLU A 198 -15.90 -22.04 -2.04
C GLU A 198 -15.14 -20.88 -2.72
N HIS A 199 -14.42 -20.08 -1.94
CA HIS A 199 -13.56 -19.04 -2.48
C HIS A 199 -12.19 -19.58 -2.89
N LYS A 200 -11.81 -20.81 -2.54
CA LYS A 200 -10.49 -21.36 -2.85
C LYS A 200 -10.29 -21.45 -4.35
N GLU A 201 -11.35 -21.72 -5.12
CA GLU A 201 -11.31 -21.71 -6.59
C GLU A 201 -11.16 -20.29 -7.16
N VAL A 202 -11.74 -19.29 -6.50
CA VAL A 202 -11.62 -17.86 -6.86
C VAL A 202 -10.27 -17.28 -6.43
N ILE A 203 -9.70 -17.81 -5.36
CA ILE A 203 -8.41 -17.45 -4.78
C ILE A 203 -7.32 -18.46 -5.25
N ASN A 204 -7.63 -19.35 -6.20
CA ASN A 204 -6.73 -20.39 -6.72
C ASN A 204 -5.70 -19.79 -7.70
N SER A 205 -5.07 -18.70 -7.30
CA SER A 205 -3.82 -18.31 -7.94
C SER A 205 -2.70 -19.12 -7.32
N ASP A 206 -1.70 -19.44 -8.13
CA ASP A 206 -0.42 -20.03 -7.70
C ASP A 206 0.31 -19.19 -6.62
N LYS A 207 -0.20 -18.00 -6.28
CA LYS A 207 0.34 -17.13 -5.23
C LYS A 207 -0.15 -17.52 -3.83
N ILE A 208 -1.26 -18.24 -3.66
CA ILE A 208 -1.67 -18.71 -2.33
C ILE A 208 -0.93 -19.99 -2.02
N LYS A 209 -0.04 -19.93 -1.03
CA LYS A 209 0.88 -21.03 -0.74
C LYS A 209 0.29 -22.00 0.26
N GLU A 210 -0.09 -21.52 1.43
CA GLU A 210 -0.43 -22.42 2.54
C GLU A 210 -1.45 -21.81 3.52
N LEU A 211 -2.25 -22.70 4.12
CA LEU A 211 -3.05 -22.41 5.31
C LEU A 211 -2.32 -23.01 6.52
N HIS A 212 -1.75 -22.14 7.35
CA HIS A 212 -0.96 -22.50 8.49
C HIS A 212 -1.82 -22.96 9.68
N PRO A 213 -1.35 -23.96 10.46
CA PRO A 213 -2.06 -24.46 11.63
C PRO A 213 -1.96 -23.54 12.86
N SER A 214 -0.97 -22.64 12.89
CA SER A 214 -0.72 -21.73 14.01
C SER A 214 -0.23 -20.36 13.52
N ALA A 215 -0.40 -19.33 14.35
CA ALA A 215 0.17 -18.01 14.07
C ALA A 215 1.69 -18.07 13.96
N ARG A 216 2.34 -18.86 14.82
CA ARG A 216 3.79 -19.09 14.78
C ARG A 216 4.26 -19.62 13.43
N SER A 217 3.62 -20.67 12.92
CA SER A 217 3.97 -21.26 11.61
C SER A 217 3.79 -20.26 10.46
N LEU A 218 2.77 -19.39 10.53
CA LEU A 218 2.63 -18.28 9.58
C LEU A 218 3.78 -17.28 9.71
N LEU A 219 4.16 -16.89 10.93
CA LEU A 219 5.24 -15.91 11.16
C LEU A 219 6.61 -16.45 10.73
N GLU A 220 6.83 -17.76 10.83
CA GLU A 220 8.05 -18.45 10.38
C GLU A 220 8.25 -18.40 8.87
N THR A 221 7.19 -18.18 8.06
CA THR A 221 7.36 -17.89 6.62
C THR A 221 7.95 -16.50 6.36
N ASN A 222 8.05 -15.69 7.41
CA ASN A 222 8.62 -14.34 7.42
C ASN A 222 8.01 -13.42 6.34
N PRO A 223 6.68 -13.23 6.34
CA PRO A 223 6.02 -12.40 5.35
C PRO A 223 6.49 -10.94 5.43
N ASP A 224 6.60 -10.26 4.29
CA ASP A 224 7.00 -8.84 4.22
C ASP A 224 5.98 -7.93 4.93
N VAL A 225 4.69 -8.31 4.89
CA VAL A 225 3.59 -7.65 5.60
C VAL A 225 2.71 -8.70 6.28
N LEU A 226 2.42 -8.52 7.56
CA LEU A 226 1.43 -9.30 8.31
C LEU A 226 0.12 -8.52 8.45
N PHE A 227 -0.93 -8.96 7.74
CA PHE A 227 -2.25 -8.36 7.76
C PHE A 227 -3.16 -9.05 8.78
N ILE A 228 -3.47 -8.36 9.88
CA ILE A 228 -4.32 -8.86 10.97
C ILE A 228 -5.74 -8.31 10.82
N ALA A 229 -6.69 -9.18 10.50
CA ALA A 229 -8.09 -8.84 10.31
C ALA A 229 -9.02 -9.89 10.96
N THR A 230 -8.72 -10.22 12.22
CA THR A 230 -9.56 -11.06 13.09
C THR A 230 -10.42 -10.20 14.02
N GLY A 231 -11.58 -10.68 14.45
CA GLY A 231 -12.42 -9.89 15.35
C GLY A 231 -13.82 -10.47 15.56
N VAL A 232 -14.74 -9.56 15.89
CA VAL A 232 -16.16 -9.85 16.07
C VAL A 232 -16.86 -9.86 14.72
N ARG A 233 -17.69 -10.88 14.48
CA ARG A 233 -18.65 -10.86 13.38
C ARG A 233 -19.86 -10.06 13.79
N TYR A 234 -20.28 -9.15 12.93
CA TYR A 234 -21.60 -8.54 13.03
C TYR A 234 -22.62 -9.64 12.72
N SER A 235 -23.37 -10.08 13.73
CA SER A 235 -24.49 -11.00 13.57
C SER A 235 -25.75 -10.34 14.10
N ASN A 236 -26.88 -10.66 13.47
CA ASN A 236 -28.23 -10.26 13.90
C ASN A 236 -28.51 -8.74 13.85
N GLY A 237 -27.86 -7.99 12.96
CA GLY A 237 -28.16 -6.57 12.72
C GLY A 237 -27.83 -5.60 13.86
N LYS A 238 -27.29 -6.09 15.00
CA LYS A 238 -26.80 -5.26 16.11
C LYS A 238 -25.35 -4.89 15.86
N ILE A 239 -25.09 -3.60 15.68
CA ILE A 239 -23.73 -3.06 15.62
C ILE A 239 -23.18 -3.02 17.07
N PRO A 240 -22.13 -3.78 17.42
CA PRO A 240 -21.50 -3.73 18.73
C PRO A 240 -20.96 -2.34 19.03
N THR A 241 -21.02 -1.98 20.29
CA THR A 241 -20.31 -0.82 20.83
C THR A 241 -18.80 -1.02 20.69
N ARG A 242 -18.05 0.09 20.74
CA ARG A 242 -16.57 0.04 20.67
C ARG A 242 -15.96 -0.81 21.79
N ILE A 243 -16.60 -0.86 22.96
CA ILE A 243 -16.15 -1.67 24.11
C ILE A 243 -16.42 -3.16 23.87
N GLU A 244 -17.64 -3.53 23.44
CA GLU A 244 -17.97 -4.93 23.10
C GLU A 244 -17.05 -5.47 21.97
N GLU A 245 -16.75 -4.64 20.98
CA GLU A 245 -15.84 -4.98 19.88
C GLU A 245 -14.41 -5.19 20.39
N PHE A 246 -13.93 -4.32 21.29
CA PHE A 246 -12.64 -4.44 21.94
C PHE A 246 -12.52 -5.71 22.79
N GLU A 247 -13.48 -5.96 23.69
CA GLU A 247 -13.41 -7.08 24.64
C GLU A 247 -13.34 -8.45 23.95
N LYS A 248 -13.97 -8.57 22.78
CA LYS A 248 -13.95 -9.82 22.00
C LYS A 248 -12.77 -9.92 21.03
N THR A 249 -12.21 -8.80 20.59
CA THR A 249 -11.11 -8.77 19.60
C THR A 249 -9.74 -8.73 20.27
N ALA A 250 -9.60 -8.04 21.40
CA ALA A 250 -8.34 -7.89 22.12
C ALA A 250 -7.67 -9.21 22.51
N PRO A 251 -8.37 -10.22 23.08
CA PRO A 251 -7.75 -11.52 23.37
C PRO A 251 -7.15 -12.21 22.14
N LYS A 252 -7.84 -12.09 20.99
CA LYS A 252 -7.43 -12.70 19.73
C LYS A 252 -6.20 -12.03 19.14
N VAL A 253 -6.13 -10.70 19.21
CA VAL A 253 -4.98 -9.94 18.67
C VAL A 253 -3.79 -10.02 19.62
N TYR A 254 -4.04 -10.03 20.94
CA TYR A 254 -3.02 -10.22 21.96
C TYR A 254 -2.23 -11.52 21.77
N SER A 255 -2.91 -12.65 21.49
CA SER A 255 -2.22 -13.91 21.23
C SER A 255 -1.31 -13.85 19.99
N ILE A 256 -1.73 -13.14 18.93
CA ILE A 256 -0.91 -12.91 17.73
C ILE A 256 0.30 -12.03 18.07
N PHE A 257 0.11 -10.96 18.84
CA PHE A 257 1.21 -10.08 19.28
C PHE A 257 2.23 -10.80 20.15
N LYS A 258 1.77 -11.71 21.00
CA LYS A 258 2.68 -12.57 21.78
C LYS A 258 3.55 -13.43 20.86
N GLU A 259 2.97 -14.07 19.85
CA GLU A 259 3.74 -14.85 18.88
C GLU A 259 4.69 -13.98 18.05
N ILE A 260 4.32 -12.75 17.68
CA ILE A 260 5.22 -11.80 17.00
C ILE A 260 6.46 -11.52 17.86
N ILE A 261 6.28 -11.27 19.16
CA ILE A 261 7.39 -11.01 20.09
C ILE A 261 8.26 -12.26 20.26
N GLU A 262 7.65 -13.42 20.51
CA GLU A 262 8.36 -14.67 20.76
C GLU A 262 9.14 -15.17 19.54
N THR A 263 8.63 -14.94 18.33
CA THR A 263 9.31 -15.29 17.07
C THR A 263 10.33 -14.24 16.62
N GLY A 264 10.32 -13.04 17.21
CA GLY A 264 11.15 -11.92 16.79
C GLY A 264 10.78 -11.38 15.41
N TYR A 265 9.51 -11.51 15.00
CA TYR A 265 9.03 -10.99 13.72
C TYR A 265 9.14 -9.45 13.67
N ASP A 266 9.98 -8.93 12.77
CA ASP A 266 10.32 -7.50 12.65
C ASP A 266 9.87 -6.88 11.31
N ASN A 267 8.99 -7.54 10.57
CA ASN A 267 8.39 -6.96 9.36
C ASN A 267 7.11 -6.17 9.71
N LEU A 268 6.48 -5.56 8.70
CA LEU A 268 5.36 -4.62 8.93
C LEU A 268 4.09 -5.36 9.38
N VAL A 269 3.52 -4.97 10.51
CA VAL A 269 2.23 -5.42 11.03
C VAL A 269 1.14 -4.40 10.66
N MET A 270 0.18 -4.83 9.84
CA MET A 270 -0.97 -4.06 9.43
C MET A 270 -2.25 -4.59 10.09
N CYS A 271 -2.83 -3.82 11.00
CA CYS A 271 -3.99 -4.19 11.80
C CYS A 271 -5.28 -3.54 11.26
N ALA A 272 -6.15 -4.34 10.65
CA ALA A 272 -7.51 -3.96 10.28
C ALA A 272 -8.58 -4.44 11.28
N SER A 273 -8.16 -5.18 12.32
CA SER A 273 -9.02 -5.52 13.46
C SER A 273 -9.48 -4.27 14.19
N ASN A 274 -10.75 -4.19 14.56
CA ASN A 274 -11.31 -3.05 15.28
C ASN A 274 -11.44 -3.30 16.79
N PRO A 275 -11.32 -2.27 17.64
CA PRO A 275 -10.85 -0.92 17.33
C PRO A 275 -9.32 -0.84 17.26
N PHE A 276 -8.75 -0.68 16.05
CA PHE A 276 -7.32 -0.87 15.83
C PHE A 276 -6.45 0.04 16.69
N GLU A 277 -6.88 1.28 16.99
CA GLU A 277 -6.04 2.21 17.75
C GLU A 277 -5.75 1.71 19.17
N ILE A 278 -6.73 1.04 19.79
CA ILE A 278 -6.59 0.48 21.14
C ILE A 278 -5.82 -0.84 21.06
N LEU A 279 -6.06 -1.64 20.01
CA LEU A 279 -5.34 -2.90 19.79
C LEU A 279 -3.85 -2.62 19.58
N MET A 280 -3.47 -1.70 18.71
CA MET A 280 -2.05 -1.35 18.52
C MET A 280 -1.41 -0.77 19.78
N ARG A 281 -2.18 -0.07 20.63
CA ARG A 281 -1.68 0.34 21.95
C ARG A 281 -1.31 -0.87 22.83
N ILE A 282 -2.08 -1.95 22.80
CA ILE A 282 -1.72 -3.21 23.48
C ILE A 282 -0.36 -3.70 22.95
N GLY A 283 -0.19 -3.75 21.62
CA GLY A 283 1.07 -4.18 21.00
C GLY A 283 2.27 -3.33 21.45
N LEU A 284 2.11 -2.01 21.50
CA LEU A 284 3.14 -1.09 21.98
C LEU A 284 3.52 -1.36 23.44
N GLU A 285 2.54 -1.54 24.32
CA GLU A 285 2.78 -1.83 25.75
C GLU A 285 3.43 -3.21 25.96
N MET A 286 3.21 -4.16 25.03
CA MET A 286 3.90 -5.45 25.02
C MET A 286 5.34 -5.37 24.49
N GLY A 287 5.77 -4.22 23.95
CA GLY A 287 7.13 -4.01 23.42
C GLY A 287 7.26 -4.15 21.91
N LEU A 288 6.16 -4.18 21.14
CA LEU A 288 6.24 -4.12 19.68
C LEU A 288 6.76 -2.77 19.21
N ASN A 289 7.59 -2.80 18.16
CA ASN A 289 8.13 -1.59 17.55
C ASN A 289 7.00 -0.76 16.90
N PRO A 290 6.74 0.48 17.36
CA PRO A 290 5.66 1.30 16.80
C PRO A 290 5.88 1.65 15.33
N ASN A 291 7.13 1.71 14.86
CA ASN A 291 7.45 2.00 13.46
C ASN A 291 7.16 0.80 12.55
N LYS A 292 6.83 -0.36 13.10
CA LYS A 292 6.44 -1.58 12.37
C LYS A 292 4.95 -1.88 12.51
N MET A 293 4.16 -0.98 13.08
CA MET A 293 2.72 -1.19 13.29
C MET A 293 1.89 -0.08 12.64
N VAL A 294 0.91 -0.49 11.85
CA VAL A 294 -0.05 0.43 11.22
C VAL A 294 -1.45 -0.11 11.30
N GLY A 295 -2.41 0.79 11.44
CA GLY A 295 -3.84 0.51 11.41
C GLY A 295 -4.43 0.81 10.05
N GLU A 296 -5.38 -0.01 9.62
CA GLU A 296 -6.17 0.25 8.41
C GLU A 296 -7.18 1.37 8.71
N SER A 297 -6.78 2.62 8.43
CA SER A 297 -7.66 3.80 8.45
C SER A 297 -7.92 4.37 7.05
N VAL A 298 -7.23 3.85 6.04
CA VAL A 298 -7.27 4.34 4.66
C VAL A 298 -8.67 4.25 4.07
N THR A 299 -9.48 3.28 4.50
CA THR A 299 -10.90 3.18 4.17
C THR A 299 -11.66 4.50 4.36
N ASP A 300 -11.35 5.30 5.38
CA ASP A 300 -12.03 6.59 5.61
C ASP A 300 -11.63 7.64 4.54
N SER A 301 -10.39 7.60 4.04
CA SER A 301 -9.91 8.42 2.92
C SER A 301 -10.54 8.00 1.59
N VAL A 302 -10.57 6.70 1.28
CA VAL A 302 -11.23 6.17 0.06
C VAL A 302 -12.70 6.60 0.01
N ARG A 303 -13.38 6.45 1.14
CA ARG A 303 -14.76 6.87 1.34
C ARG A 303 -14.94 8.37 1.15
N THR A 304 -14.04 9.17 1.70
CA THR A 304 -14.03 10.63 1.55
C THR A 304 -13.91 11.03 0.10
N LYS A 305 -12.94 10.50 -0.64
CA LYS A 305 -12.74 10.78 -2.08
C LYS A 305 -13.97 10.43 -2.90
N LYS A 306 -14.57 9.24 -2.69
CA LYS A 306 -15.82 8.83 -3.38
C LYS A 306 -17.00 9.76 -3.08
N LEU A 307 -17.16 10.17 -1.83
CA LEU A 307 -18.23 11.09 -1.45
C LEU A 307 -17.99 12.49 -2.00
N ALA A 308 -16.73 12.96 -1.98
CA ALA A 308 -16.35 14.27 -2.48
C ALA A 308 -16.64 14.35 -3.97
N SER A 309 -16.24 13.37 -4.76
CA SER A 309 -16.55 13.28 -6.21
C SER A 309 -18.06 13.40 -6.47
N LYS A 310 -18.89 12.65 -5.75
CA LYS A 310 -20.36 12.73 -5.88
C LYS A 310 -20.92 14.08 -5.46
N GLY A 311 -20.43 14.61 -4.33
CA GLY A 311 -20.86 15.89 -3.77
C GLY A 311 -20.46 17.08 -4.65
N LEU A 312 -19.28 17.00 -5.27
CA LEU A 312 -18.77 18.03 -6.17
C LEU A 312 -19.58 18.11 -7.47
N VAL A 313 -19.99 16.95 -8.01
CA VAL A 313 -20.79 16.87 -9.24
C VAL A 313 -22.28 17.24 -9.00
N LYS A 314 -22.85 16.84 -7.86
CA LYS A 314 -24.31 16.90 -7.62
C LYS A 314 -24.76 17.89 -6.55
N GLY A 315 -23.84 18.49 -5.81
CA GLY A 315 -24.15 19.33 -4.66
C GLY A 315 -24.63 20.73 -5.05
N PRO A 316 -25.54 21.35 -4.27
CA PRO A 316 -25.91 22.76 -4.44
C PRO A 316 -24.86 23.73 -3.87
N TYR A 317 -23.78 23.19 -3.27
CA TYR A 317 -22.83 23.95 -2.45
C TYR A 317 -21.62 24.48 -3.23
N LEU A 318 -21.50 24.08 -4.49
CA LEU A 318 -20.37 24.45 -5.33
C LEU A 318 -20.85 25.23 -6.55
N GLU A 319 -20.15 26.33 -6.81
CA GLU A 319 -20.45 27.29 -7.87
C GLU A 319 -20.02 26.73 -9.24
N LYS A 320 -18.93 25.95 -9.27
CA LYS A 320 -18.48 25.21 -10.45
C LYS A 320 -19.02 23.79 -10.42
N LYS A 321 -19.98 23.49 -11.30
CA LYS A 321 -20.44 22.12 -11.55
C LYS A 321 -19.57 21.50 -12.64
N GLU A 322 -18.81 20.48 -12.31
CA GLU A 322 -18.19 19.61 -13.32
C GLU A 322 -19.16 18.47 -13.65
N GLU A 323 -19.20 18.08 -14.93
CA GLU A 323 -20.05 16.96 -15.40
C GLU A 323 -19.61 15.62 -14.82
N SER A 324 -18.31 15.47 -14.53
CA SER A 324 -17.74 14.30 -13.86
C SER A 324 -16.40 14.63 -13.20
N ILE A 325 -16.21 14.15 -11.98
CA ILE A 325 -14.91 14.19 -11.27
C ILE A 325 -14.58 12.77 -10.84
N ASP A 326 -13.43 12.26 -11.27
CA ASP A 326 -12.92 10.98 -10.80
C ASP A 326 -12.52 11.11 -9.31
N PRO A 327 -12.92 10.20 -8.40
CA PRO A 327 -12.39 10.18 -7.04
C PRO A 327 -10.86 10.21 -6.92
N TYR A 328 -10.13 9.71 -7.93
CA TYR A 328 -8.67 9.77 -7.98
C TYR A 328 -8.11 11.16 -8.30
N ASP A 329 -8.92 12.05 -8.88
CA ASP A 329 -8.55 13.45 -9.10
C ASP A 329 -8.66 14.30 -7.83
N ILE A 330 -9.18 13.72 -6.73
CA ILE A 330 -9.39 14.42 -5.46
C ILE A 330 -8.29 14.02 -4.49
N ASP A 331 -7.45 14.99 -4.17
CA ASP A 331 -6.49 14.88 -3.08
C ASP A 331 -7.15 15.42 -1.81
N ILE A 332 -7.42 14.54 -0.86
CA ILE A 332 -7.95 14.90 0.45
C ILE A 332 -7.48 13.87 1.47
N ASP A 333 -6.67 14.35 2.41
CA ASP A 333 -6.20 13.56 3.53
C ASP A 333 -7.29 13.46 4.61
N VAL A 334 -7.34 12.34 5.31
CA VAL A 334 -8.26 12.13 6.44
C VAL A 334 -7.49 11.66 7.66
N ILE A 335 -7.43 12.53 8.67
CA ILE A 335 -6.72 12.26 9.91
C ILE A 335 -7.68 11.98 11.07
N GLY A 336 -7.11 11.70 12.24
CA GLY A 336 -7.86 11.49 13.47
C GLY A 336 -8.28 10.03 13.68
N SER A 337 -9.13 9.78 14.67
CA SER A 337 -9.55 8.43 15.03
C SER A 337 -10.55 7.87 14.02
N HIS A 338 -10.41 6.57 13.77
CA HIS A 338 -11.36 5.81 13.00
C HIS A 338 -12.76 5.90 13.64
N LYS A 339 -13.79 6.09 12.80
CA LYS A 339 -15.19 6.45 13.19
C LYS A 339 -15.38 7.92 13.60
N LYS A 340 -14.32 8.71 13.79
CA LYS A 340 -14.36 10.18 13.95
C LYS A 340 -13.36 10.87 13.00
N PRO A 341 -13.38 10.56 11.69
CA PRO A 341 -12.45 11.16 10.74
C PRO A 341 -12.53 12.69 10.74
N ILE A 342 -11.39 13.31 10.47
CA ILE A 342 -11.19 14.74 10.23
C ILE A 342 -10.68 14.87 8.78
N PRO A 343 -11.56 15.17 7.81
CA PRO A 343 -11.14 15.44 6.45
C PRO A 343 -10.36 16.76 6.44
N LEU A 344 -9.16 16.74 5.86
CA LEU A 344 -8.29 17.92 5.73
C LEU A 344 -8.66 18.70 4.48
N PHE A 345 -9.74 19.44 4.61
CA PHE A 345 -10.22 20.27 3.53
C PHE A 345 -9.25 21.43 3.25
N SER A 346 -8.52 21.91 4.29
CA SER A 346 -7.58 23.04 4.16
C SER A 346 -6.44 22.76 3.18
N THR A 347 -6.14 21.49 2.97
CA THR A 347 -5.13 20.99 2.03
C THR A 347 -5.75 20.23 0.87
N ALA A 348 -7.09 20.16 0.77
CA ALA A 348 -7.76 19.38 -0.25
C ALA A 348 -7.69 20.07 -1.61
N SER A 349 -7.56 19.28 -2.67
CA SER A 349 -7.55 19.77 -4.04
C SER A 349 -8.30 18.84 -4.99
N VAL A 350 -8.72 19.39 -6.13
CA VAL A 350 -9.31 18.66 -7.26
C VAL A 350 -8.48 18.99 -8.48
N LYS A 351 -7.84 17.97 -9.09
CA LYS A 351 -6.91 18.14 -10.22
C LYS A 351 -5.81 19.18 -9.94
N GLY A 352 -5.38 19.27 -8.66
CA GLY A 352 -4.37 20.22 -8.19
C GLY A 352 -4.90 21.63 -7.86
N ALA A 353 -6.16 21.96 -8.16
CA ALA A 353 -6.77 23.22 -7.76
C ALA A 353 -7.34 23.10 -6.33
N PRO A 354 -7.05 24.03 -5.40
CA PRO A 354 -7.59 24.00 -4.05
C PRO A 354 -9.11 23.87 -4.02
N LEU A 355 -9.64 23.05 -3.11
CA LEU A 355 -11.08 22.82 -3.00
C LEU A 355 -11.86 24.12 -2.68
N SER A 356 -11.20 25.08 -2.04
CA SER A 356 -11.77 26.41 -1.75
C SER A 356 -12.21 27.17 -3.00
N GLU A 357 -11.68 26.85 -4.19
CA GLU A 357 -12.08 27.47 -5.46
C GLU A 357 -13.44 26.99 -5.98
N TYR A 358 -14.05 26.01 -5.32
CA TYR A 358 -15.27 25.38 -5.80
C TYR A 358 -16.55 25.88 -5.10
N GLY A 359 -16.52 26.62 -3.98
CA GLY A 359 -17.73 27.25 -3.40
C GLY A 359 -17.77 27.41 -1.88
N ASN A 360 -18.99 27.45 -1.29
CA ASN A 360 -19.22 27.72 0.13
C ASN A 360 -18.77 26.54 1.01
N TYR A 361 -17.52 26.64 1.40
CA TYR A 361 -16.73 25.60 2.03
C TYR A 361 -17.18 25.21 3.45
N LYS A 362 -17.74 26.15 4.22
CA LYS A 362 -18.09 25.89 5.63
C LYS A 362 -19.31 24.98 5.77
N GLU A 363 -20.41 25.29 5.08
CA GLU A 363 -21.61 24.44 5.14
C GLU A 363 -21.36 23.07 4.50
N PHE A 364 -20.60 23.05 3.39
CA PHE A 364 -20.18 21.81 2.75
C PHE A 364 -19.41 20.91 3.71
N ARG A 365 -18.38 21.45 4.39
CA ARG A 365 -17.57 20.72 5.36
C ARG A 365 -18.41 20.06 6.45
N GLU A 366 -19.31 20.81 7.08
CA GLU A 366 -20.07 20.31 8.23
C GLU A 366 -20.99 19.15 7.82
N ARG A 367 -21.78 19.34 6.76
CA ARG A 367 -22.67 18.29 6.22
C ARG A 367 -21.88 17.08 5.73
N PHE A 368 -20.80 17.31 5.00
CA PHE A 368 -19.94 16.25 4.48
C PHE A 368 -19.32 15.42 5.60
N THR A 369 -18.78 16.08 6.63
CA THR A 369 -18.12 15.40 7.76
C THR A 369 -19.12 14.55 8.55
N GLN A 370 -20.34 15.06 8.79
CA GLN A 370 -21.41 14.28 9.41
C GLN A 370 -21.81 13.09 8.55
N TRP A 371 -21.91 13.29 7.23
CA TRP A 371 -22.24 12.23 6.30
C TRP A 371 -21.18 11.13 6.29
N LEU A 372 -19.89 11.49 6.24
CA LEU A 372 -18.75 10.57 6.32
C LEU A 372 -18.77 9.75 7.61
N ARG A 373 -18.93 10.40 8.78
CA ARG A 373 -19.00 9.75 10.10
C ARG A 373 -20.16 8.74 10.21
N GLY A 374 -21.28 9.01 9.52
CA GLY A 374 -22.42 8.10 9.45
C GLY A 374 -22.26 6.95 8.45
N MET A 375 -21.31 7.02 7.53
CA MET A 375 -21.25 6.09 6.39
C MET A 375 -20.86 4.68 6.79
N GLY A 376 -19.88 4.50 7.69
CA GLY A 376 -19.49 3.16 8.15
C GLY A 376 -20.69 2.37 8.72
N LYS A 377 -21.55 3.02 9.53
CA LYS A 377 -22.77 2.40 10.06
C LYS A 377 -23.80 2.07 8.98
N ARG A 378 -23.95 2.93 7.97
CA ARG A 378 -24.86 2.67 6.83
C ARG A 378 -24.36 1.52 5.97
N VAL A 379 -23.05 1.47 5.70
CA VAL A 379 -22.42 0.37 4.95
C VAL A 379 -22.58 -0.93 5.72
N MET A 380 -22.33 -0.98 7.04
CA MET A 380 -22.55 -2.22 7.82
C MET A 380 -24.02 -2.69 7.78
N LYS A 381 -24.98 -1.77 8.00
CA LYS A 381 -26.41 -2.10 7.89
C LYS A 381 -26.84 -2.56 6.50
N GLY A 382 -26.20 -2.02 5.45
CA GLY A 382 -26.42 -2.40 4.07
C GLY A 382 -25.77 -3.74 3.75
N ALA A 383 -24.50 -3.93 4.10
CA ALA A 383 -23.69 -5.11 3.86
C ALA A 383 -24.27 -6.36 4.54
N ASP A 384 -24.89 -6.23 5.71
CA ASP A 384 -25.63 -7.34 6.33
C ASP A 384 -26.84 -7.78 5.48
N LYS A 385 -27.38 -6.90 4.60
CA LYS A 385 -28.52 -7.19 3.72
C LYS A 385 -28.11 -7.60 2.30
N ILE A 386 -27.10 -6.95 1.73
CA ILE A 386 -26.67 -7.16 0.33
C ILE A 386 -25.41 -8.02 0.23
N GLY A 387 -24.76 -8.31 1.36
CA GLY A 387 -23.53 -9.06 1.40
C GLY A 387 -22.46 -8.45 0.50
N THR A 388 -22.03 -7.19 0.71
CA THR A 388 -20.86 -6.61 0.03
C THR A 388 -20.10 -5.64 0.95
N TYR A 389 -18.79 -5.80 1.11
CA TYR A 389 -17.92 -4.98 1.98
C TYR A 389 -17.05 -3.99 1.18
N SER A 390 -17.60 -3.37 0.13
CA SER A 390 -16.81 -2.85 -1.01
C SER A 390 -15.68 -1.86 -0.75
N ASP A 391 -15.70 -1.09 0.35
CA ASP A 391 -14.73 -0.01 0.58
C ASP A 391 -13.53 -0.41 1.45
N ALA A 392 -13.72 -1.31 2.42
CA ALA A 392 -12.65 -1.65 3.37
C ALA A 392 -11.50 -2.46 2.72
N PRO A 393 -11.78 -3.42 1.83
CA PRO A 393 -10.75 -4.05 1.03
C PRO A 393 -10.00 -3.04 0.16
N LEU A 394 -10.67 -2.03 -0.39
CA LEU A 394 -9.99 -1.01 -1.21
C LEU A 394 -8.99 -0.20 -0.40
N GLY A 395 -9.30 0.14 0.86
CA GLY A 395 -8.34 0.80 1.74
C GLY A 395 -7.11 -0.07 2.01
N SER A 396 -7.32 -1.37 2.24
CA SER A 396 -6.21 -2.32 2.40
C SER A 396 -5.37 -2.47 1.13
N ILE A 397 -6.02 -2.54 -0.04
CA ILE A 397 -5.36 -2.60 -1.35
C ILE A 397 -4.54 -1.36 -1.63
N GLU A 398 -5.05 -0.17 -1.28
CA GLU A 398 -4.31 1.09 -1.42
C GLU A 398 -3.03 1.08 -0.57
N MET A 399 -3.10 0.61 0.68
CA MET A 399 -1.91 0.45 1.53
C MET A 399 -0.89 -0.54 0.93
N LEU A 400 -1.33 -1.71 0.48
CA LEU A 400 -0.45 -2.70 -0.14
C LEU A 400 0.20 -2.14 -1.41
N SER A 401 -0.57 -1.47 -2.25
CA SER A 401 -0.08 -0.79 -3.46
C SER A 401 0.94 0.31 -3.12
N ASP A 402 0.71 1.09 -2.06
CA ASP A 402 1.67 2.12 -1.65
C ASP A 402 3.00 1.49 -1.18
N ILE A 403 2.95 0.33 -0.52
CA ILE A 403 4.13 -0.44 -0.11
C ILE A 403 4.87 -0.99 -1.34
N THR A 404 4.17 -1.68 -2.25
CA THR A 404 4.80 -2.34 -3.39
C THR A 404 5.35 -1.38 -4.42
N HIS A 405 4.73 -0.21 -4.61
CA HIS A 405 5.26 0.84 -5.47
C HIS A 405 6.31 1.72 -4.81
N MET A 406 6.72 1.39 -3.58
CA MET A 406 7.76 2.11 -2.84
C MET A 406 7.46 3.61 -2.68
N ARG A 407 6.20 3.96 -2.42
CA ARG A 407 5.75 5.35 -2.32
C ARG A 407 6.32 5.98 -1.05
N LYS A 408 7.12 7.04 -1.23
CA LYS A 408 7.66 7.81 -0.09
C LYS A 408 6.56 8.39 0.79
N ARG A 409 5.47 8.89 0.18
CA ARG A 409 4.24 9.34 0.84
C ARG A 409 3.06 8.53 0.31
N PRO A 410 2.30 7.83 1.17
CA PRO A 410 1.08 7.13 0.77
C PRO A 410 0.00 8.08 0.24
N ARG A 411 -0.96 7.52 -0.51
CA ARG A 411 -2.12 8.26 -1.06
C ARG A 411 -3.12 8.72 -0.02
N SER A 412 -3.00 8.17 1.18
CA SER A 412 -3.94 8.35 2.27
C SER A 412 -3.20 8.28 3.60
N CYS A 413 -3.77 8.92 4.61
CA CYS A 413 -3.32 8.79 5.98
C CYS A 413 -3.57 7.38 6.54
N TRP A 414 -2.62 6.89 7.34
CA TRP A 414 -2.63 5.55 7.94
C TRP A 414 -2.76 5.66 9.45
N GLY A 415 -3.27 4.60 10.09
CA GLY A 415 -3.35 4.52 11.55
C GLY A 415 -1.96 4.32 12.14
N ALA A 416 -1.19 5.37 12.35
CA ALA A 416 0.17 5.28 12.86
C ALA A 416 0.28 5.87 14.27
N TYR A 417 1.41 5.60 14.92
CA TYR A 417 1.73 6.23 16.19
C TYR A 417 2.04 7.72 15.95
N ASP A 418 1.48 8.61 16.77
CA ASP A 418 1.82 10.03 16.79
C ASP A 418 2.44 10.38 18.14
N THR A 419 3.49 11.20 18.12
CA THR A 419 4.22 11.68 19.31
C THR A 419 3.79 13.11 19.62
N ALA A 420 2.58 13.26 20.16
CA ALA A 420 2.17 14.53 20.73
C ALA A 420 2.63 14.59 22.20
N ASN A 421 3.48 15.56 22.56
CA ASN A 421 3.87 15.83 23.95
C ASN A 421 4.47 14.61 24.69
N ASN A 422 5.36 13.84 24.05
CA ASN A 422 5.96 12.60 24.58
C ASN A 422 4.95 11.50 24.96
N ASN A 423 3.69 11.62 24.52
CA ASN A 423 2.64 10.63 24.72
C ASN A 423 2.34 9.92 23.41
N TYR A 424 2.53 8.61 23.39
CA TYR A 424 2.25 7.77 22.24
C TYR A 424 0.74 7.50 22.15
N TYR A 425 0.12 7.74 21.01
CA TYR A 425 -1.23 7.26 20.71
C TYR A 425 -1.35 6.93 19.23
N PHE A 426 -2.24 6.01 18.89
CA PHE A 426 -2.48 5.63 17.51
C PHE A 426 -3.67 6.41 16.94
N THR A 427 -3.51 6.93 15.73
CA THR A 427 -4.52 7.73 15.02
C THR A 427 -4.21 7.75 13.52
N SER A 428 -5.18 8.06 12.67
CA SER A 428 -4.90 8.31 11.25
C SER A 428 -4.07 9.58 11.10
N VAL A 429 -2.90 9.50 10.48
CA VAL A 429 -2.00 10.61 10.14
C VAL A 429 -1.28 10.33 8.82
N PRO A 430 -0.74 11.36 8.14
CA PRO A 430 0.17 11.13 7.03
C PRO A 430 1.42 10.41 7.53
N VAL A 431 1.96 9.51 6.73
CA VAL A 431 3.17 8.76 7.07
C VAL A 431 4.17 8.79 5.92
N ASN A 432 5.43 8.55 6.23
CA ASN A 432 6.44 8.18 5.24
C ASN A 432 6.87 6.73 5.48
N ILE A 433 7.19 6.03 4.40
CA ILE A 433 7.68 4.65 4.47
C ILE A 433 9.17 4.65 4.13
N GLU A 434 9.97 4.04 5.00
CA GLU A 434 11.39 3.78 4.77
C GLU A 434 11.58 2.41 4.11
N TYR A 435 12.35 2.36 3.03
CA TYR A 435 12.57 1.13 2.26
C TYR A 435 14.02 0.65 2.38
N PRO A 436 14.27 -0.67 2.44
CA PRO A 436 13.32 -1.79 2.39
C PRO A 436 12.82 -2.24 3.78
N SER A 437 13.21 -1.53 4.85
CA SER A 437 12.89 -1.90 6.24
C SER A 437 11.39 -1.84 6.55
N LEU A 438 10.61 -1.09 5.75
CA LEU A 438 9.21 -0.79 5.98
C LEU A 438 8.96 -0.12 7.34
N ASN A 439 9.91 0.69 7.80
CA ASN A 439 9.67 1.54 8.96
C ASN A 439 8.71 2.67 8.57
N ILE A 440 7.70 2.87 9.39
CA ILE A 440 6.66 3.87 9.21
C ILE A 440 6.98 5.05 10.10
N HIS A 441 7.08 6.22 9.49
CA HIS A 441 7.40 7.47 10.18
C HIS A 441 6.21 8.40 10.07
N SER A 442 5.48 8.58 11.17
CA SER A 442 4.38 9.54 11.20
C SER A 442 4.88 10.95 10.89
N GLN A 443 4.09 11.69 10.13
CA GLN A 443 4.39 13.04 9.71
C GLN A 443 3.49 14.01 10.44
N LYS A 444 4.08 15.12 10.87
CA LYS A 444 3.33 16.22 11.47
C LYS A 444 2.43 16.84 10.40
N VAL A 445 1.13 16.88 10.67
CA VAL A 445 0.18 17.57 9.80
C VAL A 445 0.43 19.07 9.87
N LYS A 446 0.66 19.70 8.71
CA LYS A 446 0.88 21.14 8.57
C LYS A 446 -0.35 21.78 7.94
N ASN A 447 -0.45 23.11 8.07
CA ASN A 447 -1.48 23.93 7.42
C ASN A 447 -2.92 23.59 7.79
N LEU A 448 -3.14 23.05 9.00
CA LEU A 448 -4.48 22.87 9.55
C LEU A 448 -5.15 24.23 9.80
N ASP A 449 -6.42 24.34 9.44
CA ASP A 449 -7.21 25.48 9.89
C ASP A 449 -7.65 25.36 11.35
N ALA A 450 -8.32 26.39 11.86
CA ALA A 450 -8.73 26.47 13.25
C ALA A 450 -9.62 25.29 13.69
N TRP A 451 -10.58 24.87 12.86
CA TRP A 451 -11.51 23.79 13.21
C TRP A 451 -10.80 22.43 13.18
N GLU A 452 -9.99 22.17 12.15
CA GLU A 452 -9.24 20.91 12.03
C GLU A 452 -8.25 20.76 13.18
N LYS A 453 -7.58 21.85 13.57
CA LYS A 453 -6.68 21.89 14.72
C LYS A 453 -7.41 21.64 16.04
N GLU A 454 -8.53 22.33 16.28
CA GLU A 454 -9.33 22.16 17.50
C GLU A 454 -9.86 20.72 17.63
N GLU A 455 -10.45 20.18 16.57
CA GLU A 455 -11.01 18.83 16.57
C GLU A 455 -9.91 17.77 16.72
N LEU A 456 -8.74 17.96 16.10
CA LEU A 456 -7.60 17.08 16.27
C LEU A 456 -7.14 17.06 17.74
N GLU A 457 -6.88 18.22 18.36
CA GLU A 457 -6.43 18.30 19.76
C GLU A 457 -7.46 17.70 20.75
N LYS A 458 -8.75 17.95 20.51
CA LYS A 458 -9.85 17.33 21.26
C LYS A 458 -9.85 15.81 21.14
N GLN A 459 -9.53 15.28 19.97
CA GLN A 459 -9.38 13.84 19.76
C GLN A 459 -8.12 13.29 20.43
N LYS A 460 -6.98 13.98 20.36
CA LYS A 460 -5.73 13.51 21.00
C LYS A 460 -5.91 13.25 22.47
N SER A 461 -6.43 14.22 23.22
CA SER A 461 -6.64 14.09 24.67
C SER A 461 -7.59 12.93 24.99
N LYS A 462 -8.76 12.87 24.35
CA LYS A 462 -9.76 11.84 24.65
C LYS A 462 -9.34 10.44 24.23
N ASN A 463 -8.69 10.31 23.08
CA ASN A 463 -8.29 9.01 22.55
C ASN A 463 -7.07 8.45 23.28
N PHE A 464 -6.11 9.30 23.66
CA PHE A 464 -4.96 8.87 24.46
C PHE A 464 -5.42 8.24 25.78
N ASP A 465 -6.26 8.94 26.54
CA ASP A 465 -6.76 8.45 27.83
C ASP A 465 -7.56 7.14 27.66
N LEU A 466 -8.39 7.07 26.63
CA LEU A 466 -9.18 5.87 26.33
C LEU A 466 -8.29 4.67 25.95
N GLN A 467 -7.32 4.87 25.05
CA GLN A 467 -6.39 3.83 24.62
C GLN A 467 -5.59 3.30 25.81
N ARG A 468 -4.99 4.20 26.60
CA ARG A 468 -4.20 3.84 27.78
C ARG A 468 -5.04 3.09 28.82
N LYS A 469 -6.24 3.58 29.13
CA LYS A 469 -7.14 2.96 30.11
C LYS A 469 -7.56 1.56 29.67
N LEU A 470 -8.03 1.41 28.43
CA LEU A 470 -8.54 0.12 27.95
C LEU A 470 -7.43 -0.90 27.74
N ALA A 471 -6.30 -0.50 27.14
CA ALA A 471 -5.15 -1.39 26.95
C ALA A 471 -4.56 -1.80 28.31
N GLY A 472 -4.33 -0.86 29.22
CA GLY A 472 -3.76 -1.14 30.55
C GLY A 472 -4.67 -2.03 31.40
N ASN A 473 -5.99 -1.80 31.39
CA ASN A 473 -6.94 -2.67 32.09
C ASN A 473 -6.99 -4.07 31.48
N PHE A 474 -6.86 -4.19 30.16
CA PHE A 474 -6.81 -5.49 29.50
C PHE A 474 -5.54 -6.25 29.88
N LEU A 475 -4.36 -5.63 29.79
CA LEU A 475 -3.07 -6.26 30.13
C LEU A 475 -3.03 -6.75 31.58
N LYS A 476 -3.47 -5.91 32.53
CA LYS A 476 -3.61 -6.32 33.94
C LYS A 476 -4.51 -7.54 34.14
N ARG A 477 -5.52 -7.75 33.29
CA ARG A 477 -6.43 -8.91 33.41
C ARG A 477 -5.87 -10.20 32.79
N VAL A 478 -4.90 -10.10 31.88
CA VAL A 478 -4.31 -11.29 31.24
C VAL A 478 -2.98 -11.70 31.88
N GLU A 479 -2.37 -10.82 32.67
CA GLU A 479 -1.16 -11.10 33.47
C GLU A 479 -1.47 -11.66 34.87
N ASN A 480 -2.67 -11.40 35.40
CA ASN A 480 -3.20 -12.01 36.63
C ASN A 480 -4.08 -13.21 36.27
#